data_AF-A0A3R5X5F9-F1
#
_entry.id   AF-A0A3R5X5F9-F1
#
_cell.length_a   1.000
_cell.length_b   1.000
_cell.length_c   1.000
_cell.angle_alpha   90.00
_cell.angle_beta   90.00
_cell.angle_gamma   90.00
#
_symmetry.space_group_name_H-M   'P 1'
#
loop_
_entity.id
_entity.type
_entity.pdbx_description
1 polymer ?
#
loop_
_entity_poly.entity_id
_entity_poly.type
_entity_poly.pdbx_seq_one_letter_code
_entity_poly.pdbx_strand_id
1 'polypeptide(L)'
;TEYIQKTFVNKGMCADWSIHDKGDGNPHVHLLVTMRPFNPDHSWGNKEIKDWEFVRDENGNIVVDESHPDWWQDKKNPDRHGIRIPVLDENGNQKVGARNRKQWKRVLTDATGWNSPKNCELWRSEWANVCNSHLKTENHIDHRSYARQGKLEIPTIHEGADARKIDEKFQNGQTQSASWKVVENQIIKRQNALLDKIQISFGKVSGALTQWKERLDDIRRKPGSHSHDGDNDKPDRGTAEFYGSDGTGIAGTGSTAPVF
;
A
#
# COMPACT_ATOMS: atom_id res chain seq x y z
N THR A 1 -3.66 6.55 22.23
CA THR A 1 -3.95 7.77 21.44
C THR A 1 -2.91 8.06 20.36
N GLU A 2 -1.87 7.23 20.18
CA GLU A 2 -0.77 7.45 19.22
C GLU A 2 -1.24 7.81 17.80
N TYR A 3 -2.16 7.01 17.24
CA TYR A 3 -2.74 7.29 15.92
C TYR A 3 -3.37 8.68 15.82
N ILE A 4 -4.14 9.11 16.83
CA ILE A 4 -4.82 10.41 16.84
C ILE A 4 -3.80 11.54 16.88
N GLN A 5 -2.80 11.41 17.76
CA GLN A 5 -1.75 12.41 17.93
C GLN A 5 -0.92 12.58 16.65
N LYS A 6 -0.41 11.47 16.10
CA LYS A 6 0.47 11.47 14.92
C LYS A 6 -0.26 11.93 13.66
N THR A 7 -1.47 11.41 13.44
CA THR A 7 -2.17 11.57 12.16
C THR A 7 -2.92 12.89 12.06
N PHE A 8 -3.45 13.42 13.16
CA PHE A 8 -4.32 14.59 13.16
C PHE A 8 -3.78 15.74 14.00
N VAL A 9 -3.49 15.53 15.28
CA VAL A 9 -3.14 16.62 16.21
C VAL A 9 -1.81 17.28 15.82
N ASN A 10 -0.79 16.48 15.47
CA ASN A 10 0.49 16.99 14.99
C ASN A 10 0.37 17.77 13.66
N LYS A 11 -0.74 17.62 12.92
CA LYS A 11 -1.04 18.40 11.71
C LYS A 11 -1.83 19.69 12.01
N GLY A 12 -2.09 19.99 13.28
CA GLY A 12 -2.76 21.21 13.73
C GLY A 12 -4.28 21.08 13.93
N MET A 13 -4.83 19.86 13.91
CA MET A 13 -6.25 19.62 14.21
C MET A 13 -6.47 19.48 15.72
N CYS A 14 -7.60 19.98 16.22
CA CYS A 14 -8.10 19.53 17.52
C CYS A 14 -8.91 18.26 17.32
N ALA A 15 -8.71 17.27 18.21
CA ALA A 15 -9.35 15.97 18.13
C ALA A 15 -10.16 15.70 19.41
N ASP A 16 -11.44 15.39 19.25
CA ASP A 16 -12.32 14.86 20.28
C ASP A 16 -12.67 13.41 19.92
N TRP A 17 -12.56 12.50 20.88
CA TRP A 17 -12.73 11.07 20.60
C TRP A 17 -13.34 10.30 21.75
N SER A 18 -14.13 9.29 21.42
CA SER A 18 -14.74 8.36 22.36
C SER A 18 -14.59 6.93 21.87
N ILE A 19 -14.36 6.01 22.80
CA ILE A 19 -14.35 4.57 22.52
C ILE A 19 -15.70 4.01 22.96
N HIS A 20 -16.36 3.28 22.06
CA HIS A 20 -17.62 2.63 22.32
C HIS A 20 -17.43 1.11 22.22
N ASP A 21 -17.92 0.41 23.24
CA ASP A 21 -18.09 -1.04 23.21
C ASP A 21 -19.47 -1.36 23.79
N LYS A 22 -20.32 -1.96 22.95
CA LYS A 22 -21.69 -2.34 23.34
C LYS A 22 -21.79 -3.81 23.74
N GLY A 23 -20.67 -4.55 23.73
CA GLY A 23 -20.65 -6.00 23.91
C GLY A 23 -21.23 -6.78 22.72
N ASP A 24 -21.40 -6.13 21.56
CA ASP A 24 -21.91 -6.74 20.32
C ASP A 24 -20.79 -7.30 19.42
N GLY A 25 -19.55 -7.34 19.93
CA GLY A 25 -18.38 -7.78 19.20
C GLY A 25 -17.82 -6.74 18.22
N ASN A 26 -18.26 -5.48 18.28
CA ASN A 26 -17.77 -4.40 17.43
C ASN A 26 -17.33 -3.17 18.25
N PRO A 27 -16.24 -3.27 19.05
CA PRO A 27 -15.64 -2.10 19.68
C PRO A 27 -15.14 -1.13 18.61
N HIS A 28 -15.51 0.15 18.72
CA HIS A 28 -15.18 1.17 17.74
C HIS A 28 -14.89 2.53 18.39
N VAL A 29 -14.27 3.41 17.63
CA VAL A 29 -13.91 4.76 18.07
C VAL A 29 -14.64 5.78 17.21
N HIS A 30 -15.28 6.75 17.84
CA HIS A 30 -15.68 7.99 17.17
C HIS A 30 -14.56 9.00 17.36
N LEU A 31 -14.14 9.63 16.26
CA LEU A 31 -13.11 10.66 16.25
C LEU A 31 -13.65 11.86 15.46
N LEU A 32 -13.88 12.96 16.16
CA LEU A 32 -14.24 14.24 15.58
C LEU A 32 -12.98 15.09 15.53
N VAL A 33 -12.68 15.61 14.34
CA VAL A 33 -11.55 16.54 14.14
C VAL A 33 -12.04 17.85 13.58
N THR A 34 -11.35 18.93 13.94
CA THR A 34 -11.67 20.27 13.45
C THR A 34 -11.30 20.44 11.98
N MET A 35 -12.10 21.20 11.25
CA MET A 35 -11.90 21.48 9.83
C MET A 35 -11.27 22.86 9.55
N ARG A 36 -10.87 23.57 10.60
CA ARG A 36 -10.25 24.89 10.52
C ARG A 36 -8.91 24.84 11.26
N PRO A 37 -7.88 25.51 10.76
CA PRO A 37 -6.64 25.65 11.51
C PRO A 37 -6.88 26.51 12.75
N PHE A 38 -6.16 26.20 13.82
CA PHE A 38 -6.18 27.00 15.05
C PHE A 38 -4.94 27.89 15.09
N ASN A 39 -5.16 29.20 15.11
CA ASN A 39 -4.10 30.20 14.99
C ASN A 39 -3.36 30.42 16.34
N PRO A 40 -2.12 30.93 16.34
CA PRO A 40 -1.38 31.24 17.57
C PRO A 40 -2.06 32.26 18.49
N ASP A 41 -2.94 33.10 17.96
CA ASP A 41 -3.75 34.08 18.70
C ASP A 41 -5.03 33.48 19.30
N HIS A 42 -5.16 32.15 19.28
CA HIS A 42 -6.29 31.36 19.77
C HIS A 42 -7.60 31.58 18.99
N SER A 43 -7.53 32.13 17.77
CA SER A 43 -8.66 32.24 16.86
C SER A 43 -8.74 31.07 15.88
N TRP A 44 -9.94 30.81 15.34
CA TRP A 44 -10.11 29.88 14.23
C TRP A 44 -9.76 30.56 12.91
N GLY A 45 -8.93 29.91 12.10
CA GLY A 45 -8.67 30.32 10.73
C GLY A 45 -9.86 30.06 9.80
N ASN A 46 -9.69 30.53 8.56
CA ASN A 46 -10.65 30.24 7.50
C ASN A 46 -10.56 28.78 7.08
N LYS A 47 -11.71 28.16 6.82
CA LYS A 47 -11.78 26.81 6.24
C LYS A 47 -11.26 26.81 4.79
N GLU A 48 -11.65 27.84 4.05
CA GLU A 48 -11.35 27.99 2.63
C GLU A 48 -10.67 29.34 2.40
N ILE A 49 -9.72 29.35 1.47
CA ILE A 49 -9.03 30.54 1.00
C ILE A 49 -9.26 30.72 -0.49
N LYS A 50 -9.21 31.97 -0.97
CA LYS A 50 -9.21 32.25 -2.41
C LYS A 50 -7.81 32.04 -2.96
N ASP A 51 -7.67 31.05 -3.82
CA ASP A 51 -6.43 30.76 -4.55
C ASP A 51 -6.59 31.03 -6.05
N TRP A 52 -5.48 31.15 -6.77
CA TRP A 52 -5.44 31.17 -8.22
C TRP A 52 -5.82 29.81 -8.79
N GLU A 53 -6.59 29.84 -9.88
CA GLU A 53 -6.86 28.64 -10.66
C GLU A 53 -5.77 28.45 -11.71
N PHE A 54 -5.23 27.23 -11.78
CA PHE A 54 -4.21 26.85 -12.74
C PHE A 54 -4.77 25.92 -13.80
N VAL A 55 -4.17 25.97 -15.00
CA VAL A 55 -4.44 25.01 -16.07
C VAL A 55 -4.11 23.60 -15.59
N ARG A 56 -4.98 22.65 -15.92
CA ARG A 56 -4.82 21.23 -15.56
C ARG A 56 -4.76 20.35 -16.80
N ASP A 57 -3.99 19.26 -16.70
CA ASP A 57 -3.95 18.20 -17.70
C ASP A 57 -5.19 17.30 -17.62
N GLU A 58 -5.29 16.31 -18.51
CA GLU A 58 -6.38 15.33 -18.55
C GLU A 58 -6.51 14.49 -17.26
N ASN A 59 -5.41 14.38 -16.51
CA ASN A 59 -5.36 13.67 -15.23
C ASN A 59 -5.70 14.57 -14.03
N GLY A 60 -5.98 15.86 -14.27
CA GLY A 60 -6.27 16.86 -13.25
C GLY A 60 -5.04 17.40 -12.53
N ASN A 61 -3.81 17.10 -12.96
CA ASN A 61 -2.60 17.69 -12.41
C ASN A 61 -2.38 19.09 -12.97
N ILE A 62 -1.71 19.96 -12.21
CA ILE A 62 -1.38 21.31 -12.67
C ILE A 62 -0.35 21.20 -13.80
N VAL A 63 -0.60 21.89 -14.91
CA VAL A 63 0.35 21.96 -16.03
C VAL A 63 1.53 22.84 -15.63
N VAL A 64 2.74 22.30 -15.83
CA VAL A 64 4.00 22.94 -15.49
C VAL A 64 4.76 23.26 -16.77
N ASP A 65 4.82 24.54 -17.11
CA ASP A 65 5.59 25.05 -18.26
C ASP A 65 6.09 26.45 -17.92
N GLU A 66 7.38 26.55 -17.59
CA GLU A 66 8.04 27.81 -17.25
C GLU A 66 8.16 28.78 -18.43
N SER A 67 8.10 28.26 -19.66
CA SER A 67 8.18 29.09 -20.87
C SER A 67 6.86 29.78 -21.21
N HIS A 68 5.76 29.34 -20.58
CA HIS A 68 4.43 29.88 -20.84
C HIS A 68 4.31 31.34 -20.36
N PRO A 69 3.72 32.26 -21.15
CA PRO A 69 3.64 33.69 -20.77
C PRO A 69 2.88 33.95 -19.46
N ASP A 70 1.94 33.07 -19.13
CA ASP A 70 1.12 33.14 -17.91
C ASP A 70 1.65 32.26 -16.75
N TRP A 71 2.87 31.73 -16.90
CA TRP A 71 3.57 31.02 -15.83
C TRP A 71 3.69 31.89 -14.58
N TRP A 72 3.45 31.29 -13.42
CA TRP A 72 3.60 31.94 -12.14
C TRP A 72 4.09 30.96 -11.09
N GLN A 73 5.00 31.43 -10.24
CA GLN A 73 5.52 30.71 -9.10
C GLN A 73 5.45 31.59 -7.85
N ASP A 74 5.00 31.02 -6.74
CA ASP A 74 5.01 31.69 -5.45
C ASP A 74 6.44 31.89 -4.95
N LYS A 75 6.76 33.10 -4.48
CA LYS A 75 8.12 33.45 -4.01
C LYS A 75 8.50 32.76 -2.70
N LYS A 76 7.52 32.40 -1.87
CA LYS A 76 7.73 31.79 -0.55
C LYS A 76 7.61 30.27 -0.59
N ASN A 77 6.81 29.74 -1.51
CA ASN A 77 6.62 28.31 -1.70
C ASN A 77 6.90 27.93 -3.16
N PRO A 78 8.13 27.53 -3.50
CA PRO A 78 8.50 27.18 -4.87
C PRO A 78 7.61 26.10 -5.50
N ASP A 79 7.11 25.14 -4.71
CA ASP A 79 6.23 24.05 -5.18
C ASP A 79 4.85 24.55 -5.62
N ARG A 80 4.49 25.79 -5.26
CA ARG A 80 3.23 26.43 -5.66
C ARG A 80 3.46 27.22 -6.93
N HIS A 81 3.37 26.52 -8.06
CA HIS A 81 3.59 27.08 -9.38
C HIS A 81 2.60 26.52 -10.41
N GLY A 82 2.44 27.23 -11.53
CA GLY A 82 1.61 26.77 -12.63
C GLY A 82 1.23 27.88 -13.61
N ILE A 83 0.58 27.49 -14.69
CA ILE A 83 0.00 28.42 -15.66
C ILE A 83 -1.32 28.94 -15.11
N ARG A 84 -1.41 30.25 -14.82
CA ARG A 84 -2.66 30.85 -14.31
C ARG A 84 -3.68 31.02 -15.42
N ILE A 85 -4.96 30.90 -15.08
CA ILE A 85 -6.06 31.09 -16.02
C ILE A 85 -6.50 32.56 -16.01
N PRO A 86 -6.43 33.31 -17.14
CA PRO A 86 -6.90 34.69 -17.21
C PRO A 86 -8.44 34.75 -17.10
N VAL A 87 -8.96 35.82 -16.49
CA VAL A 87 -10.40 36.15 -16.61
C VAL A 87 -10.58 36.89 -17.92
N LEU A 88 -11.45 36.40 -18.81
CA LEU A 88 -11.72 37.03 -20.10
C LEU A 88 -12.95 37.96 -20.02
N ASP A 89 -12.95 39.01 -20.83
CA ASP A 89 -14.11 39.87 -21.08
C ASP A 89 -14.97 39.35 -22.24
N GLU A 90 -16.04 40.09 -22.58
CA GLU A 90 -16.99 39.73 -23.64
C GLU A 90 -16.34 39.61 -25.03
N ASN A 91 -15.19 40.25 -25.23
CA ASN A 91 -14.44 40.24 -26.49
C ASN A 91 -13.33 39.17 -26.50
N GLY A 92 -13.22 38.36 -25.45
CA GLY A 92 -12.18 37.34 -25.29
C GLY A 92 -10.81 37.89 -24.87
N ASN A 93 -10.71 39.18 -24.51
CA ASN A 93 -9.47 39.77 -24.02
C ASN A 93 -9.33 39.58 -22.50
N GLN A 94 -8.10 39.53 -21.99
CA GLN A 94 -7.89 39.42 -20.55
C GLN A 94 -8.38 40.68 -19.83
N LYS A 95 -9.33 40.49 -18.91
CA LYS A 95 -9.91 41.55 -18.09
C LYS A 95 -8.84 42.23 -17.24
N VAL A 96 -8.84 43.55 -17.27
CA VAL A 96 -7.95 44.38 -16.46
C VAL A 96 -8.77 45.12 -15.41
N GLY A 97 -8.34 45.01 -14.15
CA GLY A 97 -8.99 45.66 -13.01
C GLY A 97 -8.37 47.02 -12.69
N ALA A 98 -8.71 47.53 -11.50
CA ALA A 98 -8.18 48.79 -11.00
C ALA A 98 -6.63 48.82 -11.04
N ARG A 99 -6.07 50.00 -11.34
CA ARG A 99 -4.62 50.23 -11.47
C ARG A 99 -3.96 49.39 -12.57
N ASN A 100 -4.67 49.12 -13.66
CA ASN A 100 -4.19 48.38 -14.82
C ASN A 100 -3.69 46.95 -14.48
N ARG A 101 -4.28 46.30 -13.46
CA ARG A 101 -3.87 44.97 -13.03
C ARG A 101 -4.68 43.88 -13.73
N LYS A 102 -3.98 43.04 -14.51
CA LYS A 102 -4.52 41.82 -15.11
C LYS A 102 -5.25 40.96 -14.07
N GLN A 103 -6.48 40.54 -14.40
CA GLN A 103 -7.29 39.67 -13.56
C GLN A 103 -7.06 38.20 -13.93
N TRP A 104 -7.01 37.37 -12.89
CA TRP A 104 -6.81 35.93 -12.98
C TRP A 104 -7.95 35.23 -12.27
N LYS A 105 -8.37 34.09 -12.81
CA LYS A 105 -9.45 33.29 -12.26
C LYS A 105 -9.04 32.80 -10.88
N ARG A 106 -9.97 32.89 -9.93
CA ARG A 106 -9.76 32.46 -8.55
C ARG A 106 -10.82 31.46 -8.15
N VAL A 107 -10.39 30.48 -7.37
CA VAL A 107 -11.24 29.42 -6.82
C VAL A 107 -11.11 29.40 -5.31
N LEU A 108 -12.16 28.94 -4.64
CA LEU A 108 -12.08 28.60 -3.23
C LEU A 108 -11.36 27.25 -3.11
N THR A 109 -10.33 27.21 -2.27
CA THR A 109 -9.54 26.01 -2.00
C THR A 109 -9.43 25.82 -0.50
N ASP A 110 -9.35 24.55 -0.07
CA ASP A 110 -9.15 24.22 1.34
C ASP A 110 -7.86 24.85 1.87
N ALA A 111 -7.94 25.52 3.02
CA ALA A 111 -6.82 26.28 3.58
C ALA A 111 -5.68 25.41 4.09
N THR A 112 -5.94 24.12 4.37
CA THR A 112 -5.06 23.23 5.12
C THR A 112 -4.62 22.00 4.32
N GLY A 113 -5.33 21.69 3.24
CA GLY A 113 -5.19 20.45 2.49
C GLY A 113 -5.78 19.23 3.20
N TRP A 114 -6.40 19.37 4.38
CA TRP A 114 -6.93 18.25 5.17
C TRP A 114 -8.04 17.50 4.44
N ASN A 115 -8.86 18.20 3.65
CA ASN A 115 -9.94 17.61 2.83
C ASN A 115 -9.48 16.94 1.53
N SER A 116 -8.18 16.87 1.25
CA SER A 116 -7.68 16.16 0.07
C SER A 116 -8.09 14.68 0.10
N PRO A 117 -8.75 14.14 -0.94
CA PRO A 117 -9.13 12.74 -0.99
C PRO A 117 -7.95 11.77 -0.81
N LYS A 118 -6.74 12.20 -1.22
CA LYS A 118 -5.50 11.43 -1.04
C LYS A 118 -5.18 11.14 0.44
N ASN A 119 -5.62 12.01 1.35
CA ASN A 119 -5.40 11.82 2.79
C ASN A 119 -6.18 10.62 3.34
N CYS A 120 -7.33 10.28 2.76
CA CYS A 120 -8.13 9.14 3.24
C CYS A 120 -7.33 7.83 3.19
N GLU A 121 -6.64 7.58 2.06
CA GLU A 121 -5.80 6.40 1.91
C GLU A 121 -4.63 6.41 2.89
N LEU A 122 -3.96 7.56 3.03
CA LEU A 122 -2.87 7.74 3.99
C LEU A 122 -3.32 7.44 5.43
N TRP A 123 -4.44 8.01 5.86
CA TRP A 123 -4.97 7.83 7.21
C TRP A 123 -5.38 6.38 7.47
N ARG A 124 -6.00 5.71 6.49
CA ARG A 124 -6.33 4.28 6.60
C ARG A 124 -5.07 3.41 6.70
N SER A 125 -4.03 3.74 5.95
CA SER A 125 -2.74 3.05 6.03
C SER A 125 -2.09 3.24 7.39
N GLU A 126 -2.04 4.47 7.91
CA GLU A 126 -1.49 4.75 9.25
C GLU A 126 -2.30 4.07 10.35
N TRP A 127 -3.62 3.98 10.22
CA TRP A 127 -4.46 3.23 11.15
C TRP A 127 -4.06 1.75 11.19
N ALA A 128 -3.96 1.11 10.03
CA ALA A 128 -3.54 -0.28 9.93
C ALA A 128 -2.15 -0.50 10.53
N ASN A 129 -1.20 0.40 10.24
CA ASN A 129 0.17 0.33 10.79
C ASN A 129 0.17 0.39 12.32
N VAL A 130 -0.54 1.35 12.92
CA VAL A 130 -0.61 1.50 14.38
C VAL A 130 -1.31 0.29 15.00
N CYS A 131 -2.44 -0.17 14.45
CA CYS A 131 -3.10 -1.38 14.94
C CYS A 131 -2.18 -2.60 14.89
N ASN A 132 -1.49 -2.83 13.77
CA ASN A 132 -0.62 -3.99 13.58
C ASN A 132 0.59 -4.00 14.52
N SER A 133 1.05 -2.83 14.99
CA SER A 133 2.10 -2.76 16.01
C SER A 133 1.67 -3.35 17.37
N HIS A 134 0.36 -3.41 17.62
CA HIS A 134 -0.23 -3.95 18.85
C HIS A 134 -0.88 -5.33 18.65
N LEU A 135 -1.01 -5.79 17.39
CA LEU A 135 -1.60 -7.07 17.05
C LEU A 135 -0.51 -8.09 16.76
N LYS A 136 -0.80 -9.35 17.11
CA LYS A 136 0.03 -10.48 16.64
C LYS A 136 -0.08 -10.61 15.12
N THR A 137 0.95 -11.15 14.49
CA THR A 137 1.08 -11.26 13.02
C THR A 137 -0.13 -11.92 12.37
N GLU A 138 -0.70 -12.95 13.00
CA GLU A 138 -1.89 -13.66 12.52
C GLU A 138 -3.17 -12.79 12.49
N ASN A 139 -3.19 -11.69 13.23
CA ASN A 139 -4.33 -10.78 13.35
C ASN A 139 -4.07 -9.44 12.65
N HIS A 140 -3.00 -9.33 11.85
CA HIS A 140 -2.70 -8.09 11.14
C HIS A 140 -3.82 -7.74 10.16
N ILE A 141 -4.16 -6.45 10.14
CA ILE A 141 -5.16 -5.86 9.26
C ILE A 141 -4.48 -5.10 8.12
N ASP A 142 -5.17 -4.98 6.99
CA ASP A 142 -4.70 -4.20 5.84
C ASP A 142 -5.83 -3.30 5.35
N HIS A 143 -5.49 -2.04 5.06
CA HIS A 143 -6.45 -1.03 4.62
C HIS A 143 -6.92 -1.20 3.17
N ARG A 144 -6.12 -1.90 2.36
CA ARG A 144 -6.34 -2.14 0.94
C ARG A 144 -7.37 -3.24 0.74
N SER A 145 -8.06 -3.22 -0.39
CA SER A 145 -8.96 -4.31 -0.78
C SER A 145 -8.20 -5.62 -1.01
N TYR A 146 -8.90 -6.75 -0.93
CA TYR A 146 -8.35 -8.07 -1.24
C TYR A 146 -7.72 -8.13 -2.64
N ALA A 147 -8.35 -7.53 -3.64
CA ALA A 147 -7.79 -7.41 -4.99
C ALA A 147 -6.42 -6.70 -5.00
N ARG A 148 -6.27 -5.59 -4.26
CA ARG A 148 -4.98 -4.85 -4.16
C ARG A 148 -3.92 -5.58 -3.34
N GLN A 149 -4.33 -6.54 -2.50
CA GLN A 149 -3.44 -7.46 -1.80
C GLN A 149 -3.08 -8.69 -2.65
N GLY A 150 -3.71 -8.87 -3.83
CA GLY A 150 -3.57 -10.08 -4.65
C GLY A 150 -4.29 -11.30 -4.09
N LYS A 151 -5.26 -11.11 -3.18
CA LYS A 151 -6.06 -12.20 -2.61
C LYS A 151 -7.19 -12.57 -3.56
N LEU A 152 -7.42 -13.88 -3.70
CA LEU A 152 -8.51 -14.45 -4.50
C LEU A 152 -9.86 -14.47 -3.76
N GLU A 153 -9.84 -14.26 -2.44
CA GLU A 153 -11.03 -14.22 -1.62
C GLU A 153 -11.96 -13.05 -2.00
N ILE A 154 -13.26 -13.26 -1.80
CA ILE A 154 -14.27 -12.22 -1.96
C ILE A 154 -14.51 -11.55 -0.60
N PRO A 155 -14.42 -10.21 -0.49
CA PRO A 155 -14.70 -9.52 0.77
C PRO A 155 -16.19 -9.52 1.08
N THR A 156 -16.54 -9.56 2.37
CA THR A 156 -17.92 -9.45 2.84
C THR A 156 -18.44 -8.01 2.71
N ILE A 157 -19.75 -7.87 2.57
CA ILE A 157 -20.47 -6.60 2.52
C ILE A 157 -20.74 -6.07 3.94
N HIS A 158 -20.68 -4.75 4.12
CA HIS A 158 -21.11 -4.14 5.38
C HIS A 158 -22.63 -4.25 5.57
N GLU A 159 -23.05 -5.04 6.55
CA GLU A 159 -24.45 -5.32 6.87
C GLU A 159 -25.15 -4.07 7.44
N GLY A 160 -24.58 -3.50 8.50
CA GLY A 160 -25.16 -2.43 9.30
C GLY A 160 -26.17 -2.95 10.34
N ALA A 161 -26.53 -2.09 11.30
CA ALA A 161 -27.42 -2.46 12.42
C ALA A 161 -28.83 -2.87 11.95
N ASP A 162 -29.33 -2.25 10.87
CA ASP A 162 -30.67 -2.54 10.35
C ASP A 162 -30.75 -3.93 9.72
N ALA A 163 -29.72 -4.33 8.98
CA ALA A 163 -29.65 -5.68 8.42
C ALA A 163 -29.64 -6.74 9.52
N ARG A 164 -28.92 -6.50 10.62
CA ARG A 164 -28.91 -7.39 11.79
C ARG A 164 -30.26 -7.49 12.47
N LYS A 165 -30.95 -6.37 12.69
CA LYS A 165 -32.31 -6.36 13.25
C LYS A 165 -33.32 -7.10 12.37
N ILE A 166 -33.22 -6.98 11.05
CA ILE A 166 -34.08 -7.73 10.13
C ILE A 166 -33.81 -9.24 10.28
N ASP A 167 -32.55 -9.64 10.36
CA ASP A 167 -32.17 -11.04 10.53
C ASP A 167 -32.60 -11.61 11.88
N GLU A 168 -32.46 -10.86 12.97
CA GLU A 168 -32.97 -11.24 14.30
C GLU A 168 -34.49 -11.47 14.28
N LYS A 169 -35.25 -10.57 13.65
CA LYS A 169 -36.70 -10.73 13.49
C LYS A 169 -37.04 -11.97 12.66
N PHE A 170 -36.26 -12.26 11.62
CA PHE A 170 -36.43 -13.46 10.82
C PHE A 170 -36.20 -14.73 11.64
N GLN A 171 -35.11 -14.77 12.43
CA GLN A 171 -34.80 -15.90 13.32
C GLN A 171 -35.88 -16.11 14.38
N ASN A 172 -36.51 -15.04 14.85
CA ASN A 172 -37.64 -15.09 15.78
C ASN A 172 -39.00 -15.37 15.10
N GLY A 173 -39.03 -15.64 13.79
CA GLY A 173 -40.25 -15.93 13.04
C GLY A 173 -41.18 -14.72 12.81
N GLN A 174 -40.70 -13.50 13.07
CA GLN A 174 -41.47 -12.26 12.95
C GLN A 174 -41.48 -11.69 11.52
N THR A 175 -40.51 -12.08 10.68
CA THR A 175 -40.48 -11.74 9.25
C THR A 175 -40.36 -13.00 8.40
N GLN A 176 -40.85 -12.93 7.16
CA GLN A 176 -40.82 -14.07 6.23
C GLN A 176 -39.45 -14.31 5.60
N SER A 177 -38.56 -13.31 5.60
CA SER A 177 -37.25 -13.37 4.97
C SER A 177 -36.15 -12.75 5.83
N ALA A 178 -34.97 -13.35 5.72
CA ALA A 178 -33.71 -12.86 6.27
C ALA A 178 -33.24 -11.60 5.55
N SER A 179 -32.28 -10.89 6.14
CA SER A 179 -31.63 -9.78 5.45
C SER A 179 -30.77 -10.30 4.30
N TRP A 180 -31.00 -9.77 3.09
CA TRP A 180 -30.23 -10.16 1.90
C TRP A 180 -28.71 -9.98 2.11
N LYS A 181 -28.27 -8.96 2.86
CA LYS A 181 -26.86 -8.73 3.16
C LYS A 181 -26.24 -9.82 4.03
N VAL A 182 -27.00 -10.31 5.03
CA VAL A 182 -26.55 -11.38 5.92
C VAL A 182 -26.45 -12.68 5.13
N VAL A 183 -27.45 -12.98 4.31
CA VAL A 183 -27.47 -14.15 3.42
C VAL A 183 -26.28 -14.11 2.45
N GLU A 184 -26.05 -12.97 1.79
CA GLU A 184 -24.92 -12.80 0.86
C GLU A 184 -23.57 -13.02 1.55
N ASN A 185 -23.38 -12.45 2.75
CA ASN A 185 -22.16 -12.66 3.52
C ASN A 185 -21.96 -14.12 3.95
N GLN A 186 -23.03 -14.84 4.27
CA GLN A 186 -22.94 -16.28 4.55
C GLN A 186 -22.51 -17.07 3.31
N ILE A 187 -23.02 -16.71 2.13
CA ILE A 187 -22.62 -17.32 0.86
C ILE A 187 -21.14 -17.03 0.57
N ILE A 188 -20.71 -15.77 0.66
CA ILE A 188 -19.30 -15.36 0.48
C ILE A 188 -18.37 -16.15 1.40
N LYS A 189 -18.72 -16.27 2.70
CA LYS A 189 -17.93 -17.05 3.67
C LYS A 189 -17.81 -18.52 3.28
N ARG A 190 -18.91 -19.15 2.84
CA ARG A 190 -18.90 -20.55 2.38
C ARG A 190 -18.02 -20.72 1.14
N GLN A 191 -18.11 -19.79 0.18
CA GLN A 191 -17.30 -19.82 -1.04
C GLN A 191 -15.80 -19.64 -0.74
N ASN A 192 -15.43 -18.68 0.13
CA ASN A 192 -14.04 -18.49 0.55
C ASN A 192 -13.50 -19.74 1.28
N ALA A 193 -14.31 -20.40 2.10
CA ALA A 193 -13.91 -21.65 2.76
C ALA A 193 -13.70 -22.81 1.76
N LEU A 194 -14.46 -22.85 0.66
CA LEU A 194 -14.24 -23.82 -0.43
C LEU A 194 -12.96 -23.48 -1.22
N LEU A 195 -12.74 -22.19 -1.51
CA LEU A 195 -11.55 -21.70 -2.19
C LEU A 195 -10.28 -22.09 -1.42
N ASP A 196 -10.26 -21.89 -0.11
CA ASP A 196 -9.13 -22.26 0.75
C ASP A 196 -8.83 -23.77 0.69
N LYS A 197 -9.86 -24.63 0.75
CA LYS A 197 -9.70 -26.08 0.59
C LYS A 197 -9.12 -26.47 -0.77
N ILE A 198 -9.54 -25.79 -1.84
CA ILE A 198 -9.00 -26.00 -3.19
C ILE A 198 -7.53 -25.59 -3.24
N GLN A 199 -7.18 -24.42 -2.68
CA GLN A 199 -5.80 -23.92 -2.62
C GLN A 199 -4.88 -24.87 -1.86
N ILE A 200 -5.31 -25.36 -0.69
CA ILE A 200 -4.56 -26.35 0.10
C ILE A 200 -4.33 -27.63 -0.71
N SER A 201 -5.37 -28.13 -1.38
CA SER A 201 -5.28 -29.36 -2.19
C SER A 201 -4.32 -29.18 -3.37
N PHE A 202 -4.41 -28.04 -4.07
CA PHE A 202 -3.51 -27.72 -5.18
C PHE A 202 -2.06 -27.54 -4.71
N GLY A 203 -1.84 -26.94 -3.53
CA GLY A 203 -0.52 -26.83 -2.90
C GLY A 203 0.11 -28.19 -2.64
N LYS A 204 -0.67 -29.17 -2.15
CA LYS A 204 -0.19 -30.56 -1.96
C LYS A 204 0.21 -31.22 -3.28
N VAL A 205 -0.62 -31.07 -4.32
CA VAL A 205 -0.33 -31.61 -5.66
C VAL A 205 0.92 -30.97 -6.26
N SER A 206 1.04 -29.64 -6.17
CA SER A 206 2.21 -28.89 -6.63
C SER A 206 3.49 -29.32 -5.90
N GLY A 207 3.42 -29.50 -4.58
CA GLY A 207 4.53 -30.02 -3.78
C GLY A 207 4.95 -31.43 -4.21
N ALA A 208 3.99 -32.34 -4.45
CA ALA A 208 4.28 -33.68 -4.93
C ALA A 208 4.90 -33.68 -6.34
N LEU A 209 4.42 -32.82 -7.25
CA LEU A 209 5.00 -32.66 -8.59
C LEU A 209 6.43 -32.13 -8.53
N THR A 210 6.72 -31.22 -7.60
CA THR A 210 8.08 -30.69 -7.40
C THR A 210 9.03 -31.80 -6.95
N GLN A 211 8.64 -32.60 -5.95
CA GLN A 211 9.42 -33.75 -5.49
C GLN A 211 9.63 -34.81 -6.60
N TRP A 212 8.61 -35.04 -7.44
CA TRP A 212 8.74 -35.96 -8.56
C TRP A 212 9.73 -35.44 -9.62
N LYS A 213 9.69 -34.14 -9.93
CA LYS A 213 10.66 -33.50 -10.84
C LYS A 213 12.10 -33.64 -10.32
N GLU A 214 12.33 -33.37 -9.03
CA GLU A 214 13.65 -33.53 -8.40
C GLU A 214 14.16 -34.97 -8.52
N ARG A 215 13.30 -35.97 -8.30
CA ARG A 215 13.67 -37.39 -8.50
C ARG A 215 14.04 -37.70 -9.95
N LEU A 216 13.33 -37.14 -10.94
CA LEU A 216 13.69 -37.31 -12.35
C LEU A 216 15.04 -36.67 -12.67
N ASP A 217 15.31 -35.49 -12.14
CA ASP A 217 16.59 -34.80 -12.34
C ASP A 217 17.74 -35.56 -11.65
N ASP A 218 17.51 -36.19 -10.51
CA ASP A 218 18.48 -37.08 -9.85
C ASP A 218 18.78 -38.33 -10.69
N ILE A 219 17.76 -38.95 -11.29
CA ILE A 219 17.93 -40.08 -12.23
C ILE A 219 18.78 -39.65 -13.42
N ARG A 220 18.56 -38.44 -13.96
CA ARG A 220 19.34 -37.87 -15.07
C ARG A 220 20.77 -37.49 -14.67
N ARG A 221 20.99 -37.09 -13.40
CA ARG A 221 22.32 -36.75 -12.87
C ARG A 221 23.19 -37.97 -12.57
N LYS A 222 22.63 -39.17 -12.46
CA LYS A 222 23.45 -40.39 -12.42
C LYS A 222 24.25 -40.48 -13.73
N PRO A 223 25.59 -40.56 -13.69
CA PRO A 223 26.38 -40.71 -14.91
C PRO A 223 25.90 -41.97 -15.64
N GLY A 224 25.62 -41.85 -16.94
CA GLY A 224 25.20 -42.97 -17.76
C GLY A 224 26.21 -44.11 -17.65
N SER A 225 25.86 -45.18 -16.95
CA SER A 225 26.62 -46.42 -16.95
C SER A 225 26.32 -47.17 -18.24
N HIS A 226 26.84 -46.70 -19.37
CA HIS A 226 26.96 -47.47 -20.60
C HIS A 226 28.36 -47.24 -21.19
N SER A 227 29.29 -48.14 -20.86
CA SER A 227 30.34 -48.57 -21.78
C SER A 227 30.50 -50.08 -21.56
N HIS A 228 29.77 -50.84 -22.37
CA HIS A 228 30.13 -52.24 -22.63
C HIS A 228 31.03 -52.21 -23.85
N ASP A 229 32.31 -51.94 -23.63
CA ASP A 229 33.42 -52.37 -24.48
C ASP A 229 34.66 -52.34 -23.59
N GLY A 230 35.25 -53.52 -23.41
CA GLY A 230 36.55 -53.65 -22.78
C GLY A 230 37.62 -52.92 -23.60
N ASP A 231 38.74 -52.66 -22.94
CA ASP A 231 39.92 -51.93 -23.45
C ASP A 231 39.77 -50.41 -23.50
N ASN A 232 39.92 -49.77 -22.33
CA ASN A 232 41.07 -48.93 -21.99
C ASN A 232 40.83 -48.19 -20.66
N ASP A 233 40.74 -48.93 -19.55
CA ASP A 233 40.99 -48.35 -18.23
C ASP A 233 42.50 -48.28 -18.01
N LYS A 234 43.12 -47.17 -18.41
CA LYS A 234 44.36 -46.73 -17.76
C LYS A 234 43.97 -45.91 -16.53
N PRO A 235 44.41 -46.29 -15.32
CA PRO A 235 44.14 -45.51 -14.14
C PRO A 235 45.13 -44.36 -14.12
N ASP A 236 44.65 -43.13 -14.30
CA ASP A 236 45.37 -41.96 -13.78
C ASP A 236 44.52 -41.28 -12.70
N ARG A 237 44.36 -42.02 -11.61
CA ARG A 237 44.37 -41.42 -10.29
C ARG A 237 45.58 -41.98 -9.57
N GLY A 238 46.72 -41.31 -9.75
CA GLY A 238 47.81 -41.40 -8.80
C GLY A 238 47.29 -41.09 -7.40
N THR A 239 47.25 -42.11 -6.57
CA THR A 239 47.13 -42.03 -5.12
C THR A 239 48.35 -41.25 -4.61
N ALA A 240 48.14 -40.10 -3.99
CA ALA A 240 49.17 -39.52 -3.13
C ALA A 240 49.07 -40.23 -1.76
N GLU A 241 49.91 -41.24 -1.57
CA GLU A 241 50.13 -41.92 -0.30
C GLU A 241 50.77 -40.97 0.73
N PHE A 242 50.43 -41.19 2.00
CA PHE A 242 51.15 -40.63 3.14
C PHE A 242 52.03 -41.73 3.76
N TYR A 243 53.34 -41.65 3.58
CA TYR A 243 54.36 -42.12 4.53
C TYR A 243 55.63 -41.27 4.35
N GLY A 244 56.23 -40.87 5.48
CA GLY A 244 57.22 -39.80 5.54
C GLY A 244 58.70 -40.22 5.56
N SER A 245 59.46 -39.25 6.07
CA SER A 245 60.89 -39.22 6.44
C SER A 245 61.89 -38.69 5.42
N ASP A 246 62.47 -37.57 5.85
CA ASP A 246 63.88 -37.19 5.80
C ASP A 246 64.45 -36.52 4.55
N GLY A 247 64.69 -35.21 4.71
CA GLY A 247 66.06 -34.73 4.61
C GLY A 247 66.38 -33.84 3.41
N THR A 248 66.70 -32.57 3.73
CA THR A 248 67.59 -31.66 2.98
C THR A 248 67.08 -31.18 1.62
N GLY A 249 67.10 -29.91 1.22
CA GLY A 249 67.56 -28.65 1.80
C GLY A 249 67.43 -27.56 0.73
N ILE A 250 67.40 -26.31 1.20
CA ILE A 250 67.99 -25.12 0.56
C ILE A 250 67.29 -24.48 -0.68
N ALA A 251 66.95 -23.20 -0.45
CA ALA A 251 66.81 -22.05 -1.38
C ALA A 251 65.64 -22.07 -2.39
N GLY A 252 64.90 -20.98 -2.64
CA GLY A 252 65.01 -19.59 -2.21
C GLY A 252 64.05 -18.74 -3.06
N THR A 253 63.81 -17.50 -2.58
CA THR A 253 63.28 -16.32 -3.31
C THR A 253 61.84 -16.39 -3.84
N GLY A 254 60.89 -15.65 -3.28
CA GLY A 254 60.55 -14.24 -3.65
C GLY A 254 59.38 -14.27 -4.66
N SER A 255 58.31 -13.48 -4.62
CA SER A 255 58.09 -12.13 -4.10
C SER A 255 56.58 -11.89 -3.96
N THR A 256 56.21 -11.21 -2.87
CA THR A 256 55.16 -10.18 -2.71
C THR A 256 54.12 -9.96 -3.84
N ALA A 257 52.82 -10.12 -3.60
CA ALA A 257 51.88 -9.15 -2.99
C ALA A 257 51.06 -8.36 -4.07
N PRO A 258 50.03 -7.56 -3.72
CA PRO A 258 48.64 -7.87 -4.08
C PRO A 258 47.88 -6.65 -4.69
N VAL A 259 46.54 -6.75 -4.71
CA VAL A 259 45.54 -5.66 -4.73
C VAL A 259 45.22 -5.06 -6.11
N PHE A 260 43.99 -5.29 -6.60
CA PHE A 260 42.84 -4.38 -6.43
C PHE A 260 41.56 -5.19 -6.28
#